data_AF-A0A087VM30-F1
#
_entry.id   AF-A0A087VM30-F1
#
_cell.length_a   1.000
_cell.length_b   1.000
_cell.length_c   1.000
_cell.angle_alpha   90.00
_cell.angle_beta   90.00
_cell.angle_gamma   90.00
#
_symmetry.space_group_name_H-M   'P 1'
#
loop_
_entity.id
_entity.type
_entity.pdbx_description
1 polymer ?
#
loop_
_entity_poly.entity_id
_entity_poly.type
_entity_poly.pdbx_seq_one_letter_code
_entity_poly.pdbx_strand_id
1 'polypeptide(L)'
;MGCWILNEKLSVLLLLVWLGLNFYLFIDTFHWYEDEEAYIYTRIMLGSTLAWARASATCLNFNCMIILLPVSRNLISFLRGASVCCGGALRRQLDKNIAFHKMVAYGIAVNATIHIVAHLINIERYHTSQSKEAGELRNKLSGLGKSPNESYLNPIRTYETNTTGEVLNTIAGVTGVVITVALVLIITSSTELIRRSCYELFWYSHHLFVVFFIGLIIHGMGQLVRGQTPQSLLLHNVTYCKDHYLEWENTTQCPLPQFSGNKPVAWKWVLSPIVLYVCERIVRFWRFQQEVVITKVVTHSSGVLELHMKKLGFKMGPGQYIFLQCPSVSQLEWHPFTLTSAPEEDFFSVHIRVVGDWTAALFKAFGAEEKAFKELWMLPRVAVDGPYGSATTGVFHYRVSVCIAAGIVASILKSIWYKCCNPNTVLVLQKVYFYWICRDPSAFEWFADLLFHLETKMAEKGKNGFLSYHIFLTSWDENQ
;
A
#
# COMPACT_ATOMS: atom_id res chain seq x y z
N MET A 1 14.03 -27.83 4.84
CA MET A 1 13.91 -26.79 5.90
C MET A 1 15.01 -25.71 5.81
N GLY A 2 16.30 -26.06 5.74
CA GLY A 2 17.42 -25.09 5.82
C GLY A 2 17.43 -23.98 4.75
N CYS A 3 17.13 -24.30 3.48
CA CYS A 3 17.07 -23.30 2.40
C CYS A 3 15.89 -22.32 2.51
N TRP A 4 14.77 -22.71 3.14
CA TRP A 4 13.61 -21.83 3.33
C TRP A 4 13.92 -20.76 4.38
N ILE A 5 14.47 -21.17 5.52
CA ILE A 5 14.90 -20.26 6.59
C ILE A 5 15.97 -19.29 6.04
N LEU A 6 16.95 -19.75 5.26
CA LEU A 6 17.97 -18.86 4.67
C LEU A 6 17.40 -17.82 3.69
N ASN A 7 16.36 -18.14 2.94
CA ASN A 7 15.77 -17.25 1.94
C ASN A 7 14.71 -16.29 2.51
N GLU A 8 14.02 -16.68 3.59
CA GLU A 8 12.93 -15.90 4.21
C GLU A 8 13.35 -15.12 5.47
N LYS A 9 14.56 -15.36 6.00
CA LYS A 9 15.11 -14.72 7.22
C LYS A 9 14.86 -13.21 7.28
N LEU A 10 15.13 -12.47 6.19
CA LEU A 10 14.97 -11.02 6.17
C LEU A 10 13.49 -10.60 6.15
N SER A 11 12.60 -11.37 5.49
CA SER A 11 11.15 -11.12 5.51
C SER A 11 10.60 -11.27 6.92
N VAL A 12 10.98 -12.37 7.58
CA VAL A 12 10.56 -12.67 8.95
C VAL A 12 11.13 -11.63 9.92
N LEU A 13 12.40 -11.27 9.79
CA LEU A 13 13.01 -10.23 10.63
C LEU A 13 12.29 -8.89 10.49
N LEU A 14 12.02 -8.42 9.27
CA LEU A 14 11.29 -7.17 9.04
C LEU A 14 9.88 -7.21 9.63
N LEU A 15 9.20 -8.35 9.49
CA LEU A 15 7.86 -8.55 10.07
C LEU A 15 7.91 -8.52 11.61
N LEU A 16 8.88 -9.21 12.22
CA LEU A 16 9.07 -9.22 13.68
C LEU A 16 9.45 -7.85 14.22
N VAL A 17 10.29 -7.09 13.51
CA VAL A 17 10.61 -5.70 13.87
C VAL A 17 9.37 -4.81 13.79
N TRP A 18 8.59 -4.91 12.72
CA TRP A 18 7.35 -4.14 12.58
C TRP A 18 6.32 -4.50 13.68
N LEU A 19 6.13 -5.79 13.97
CA LEU A 19 5.27 -6.25 15.06
C LEU A 19 5.79 -5.79 16.43
N GLY A 20 7.09 -5.92 16.67
CA GLY A 20 7.75 -5.49 17.91
C GLY A 20 7.62 -3.99 18.14
N LEU A 21 7.77 -3.17 17.10
CA LEU A 21 7.56 -1.71 17.19
C LEU A 21 6.10 -1.36 17.47
N ASN A 22 5.14 -2.02 16.82
CA ASN A 22 3.72 -1.82 17.13
C ASN A 22 3.42 -2.18 18.59
N PHE A 23 3.90 -3.33 19.05
CA PHE A 23 3.69 -3.79 20.42
C PHE A 23 4.34 -2.85 21.43
N TYR A 24 5.59 -2.44 21.18
CA TYR A 24 6.29 -1.48 22.03
C TYR A 24 5.54 -0.15 22.11
N LEU A 25 5.18 0.46 20.97
CA LEU A 25 4.46 1.74 20.95
C LEU A 25 3.10 1.64 21.65
N PHE A 26 2.41 0.50 21.50
CA PHE A 26 1.14 0.26 22.17
C PHE A 26 1.34 0.24 23.69
N ILE A 27 2.24 -0.60 24.20
CA ILE A 27 2.49 -0.79 25.63
C ILE A 27 3.05 0.49 26.27
N ASP A 28 4.01 1.14 25.62
CA ASP A 28 4.61 2.40 26.08
C ASP A 28 3.55 3.51 26.21
N THR A 29 2.73 3.71 25.16
CA THR A 29 1.63 4.68 25.22
C THR A 29 0.57 4.28 26.24
N PHE A 30 0.28 2.97 26.38
CA PHE A 30 -0.69 2.47 27.33
C PHE A 30 -0.27 2.83 28.76
N HIS A 31 0.96 2.51 29.14
CA HIS A 31 1.53 2.85 30.45
C HIS A 31 1.59 4.35 30.67
N TRP A 32 1.98 5.13 29.65
CA TRP A 32 1.96 6.60 29.76
C TRP A 32 0.58 7.13 30.18
N TYR A 33 -0.50 6.65 29.57
CA TYR A 33 -1.84 7.10 29.94
C TYR A 33 -2.40 6.47 31.20
N GLU A 34 -1.87 5.32 31.64
CA GLU A 34 -2.28 4.62 32.88
C GLU A 34 -1.56 5.16 34.12
N ASP A 35 -0.30 5.58 33.99
CA ASP A 35 0.57 5.89 35.13
C ASP A 35 0.78 7.41 35.32
N GLU A 36 0.84 8.20 34.24
CA GLU A 36 1.18 9.63 34.31
C GLU A 36 0.18 10.44 35.16
N GLU A 37 0.67 11.32 36.05
CA GLU A 37 -0.16 12.08 36.99
C GLU A 37 -1.13 13.04 36.29
N ALA A 38 -0.72 13.59 35.14
CA ALA A 38 -1.51 14.52 34.33
C ALA A 38 -2.89 13.96 33.93
N TYR A 39 -3.05 12.64 33.89
CA TYR A 39 -4.29 11.99 33.47
C TYR A 39 -5.07 11.32 34.60
N ILE A 40 -4.67 11.47 35.87
CA ILE A 40 -5.38 10.83 37.00
C ILE A 40 -6.87 11.17 36.98
N TYR A 41 -7.25 12.45 36.85
CA TYR A 41 -8.66 12.84 36.80
C TYR A 41 -9.38 12.31 35.56
N THR A 42 -8.71 12.32 34.41
CA THR A 42 -9.24 11.73 33.18
C THR A 42 -9.46 10.23 33.33
N ARG A 43 -8.55 9.50 34.00
CA ARG A 43 -8.68 8.07 34.33
C ARG A 43 -9.76 7.80 35.36
N ILE A 44 -10.01 8.69 36.31
CA ILE A 44 -11.13 8.50 37.26
C ILE A 44 -12.47 8.47 36.52
N MET A 45 -12.59 9.25 35.45
CA MET A 45 -13.79 9.28 34.60
C MET A 45 -13.81 8.13 33.59
N LEU A 46 -12.73 7.99 32.82
CA LEU A 46 -12.67 7.08 31.67
C LEU A 46 -12.13 5.70 32.01
N GLY A 47 -11.43 5.50 33.11
CA GLY A 47 -10.67 4.28 33.40
C GLY A 47 -9.61 3.97 32.34
N SER A 48 -9.24 2.69 32.25
CA SER A 48 -8.21 2.22 31.31
C SER A 48 -8.61 2.33 29.83
N THR A 49 -9.88 2.58 29.51
CA THR A 49 -10.31 2.79 28.11
C THR A 49 -9.73 4.06 27.49
N LEU A 50 -9.28 5.01 28.32
CA LEU A 50 -8.41 6.10 27.87
C LEU A 50 -7.11 5.55 27.27
N ALA A 51 -6.38 4.72 28.02
CA ALA A 51 -5.11 4.14 27.59
C ALA A 51 -5.29 3.27 26.33
N TRP A 52 -6.32 2.44 26.26
CA TRP A 52 -6.67 1.65 25.06
C TRP A 52 -6.89 2.52 23.82
N ALA A 53 -7.65 3.62 23.95
CA ALA A 53 -7.92 4.54 22.85
C ALA A 53 -6.64 5.25 22.35
N ARG A 54 -5.74 5.63 23.27
CA ARG A 54 -4.51 6.35 22.94
C ARG A 54 -3.42 5.44 22.39
N ALA A 55 -3.23 4.26 22.98
CA ALA A 55 -2.27 3.27 22.53
C ALA A 55 -2.56 2.82 21.09
N SER A 56 -3.81 2.47 20.81
CA SER A 56 -4.25 2.13 19.45
C SER A 56 -4.11 3.30 18.46
N ALA A 57 -4.36 4.54 18.89
CA ALA A 57 -4.14 5.73 18.06
C ALA A 57 -2.66 5.95 17.69
N THR A 58 -1.73 5.72 18.61
CA THR A 58 -0.29 5.78 18.31
C THR A 58 0.11 4.73 17.29
N CYS A 59 -0.37 3.49 17.45
CA CYS A 59 -0.14 2.42 16.47
C CYS A 59 -0.77 2.74 15.11
N LEU A 60 -1.96 3.34 15.08
CA LEU A 60 -2.56 3.83 13.83
C LEU A 60 -1.66 4.85 13.13
N ASN A 61 -1.16 5.86 13.86
CA ASN A 61 -0.26 6.86 13.30
C ASN A 61 1.01 6.22 12.72
N PHE A 62 1.63 5.28 13.44
CA PHE A 62 2.80 4.54 12.98
C PHE A 62 2.52 3.74 11.70
N ASN A 63 1.43 2.98 11.66
CA ASN A 63 1.10 2.19 10.46
C ASN A 63 0.70 3.07 9.27
N CYS A 64 -0.02 4.18 9.50
CA CYS A 64 -0.34 5.15 8.47
C CYS A 64 0.90 5.88 7.94
N MET A 65 1.94 6.04 8.75
CA MET A 65 3.22 6.59 8.29
C MET A 65 3.88 5.68 7.25
N ILE A 66 3.81 4.36 7.43
CA ILE A 66 4.53 3.43 6.56
C ILE A 66 3.69 2.88 5.40
N ILE A 67 2.36 2.93 5.44
CA ILE A 67 1.48 2.26 4.46
C ILE A 67 1.68 2.71 2.99
N LEU A 68 2.10 3.96 2.77
CA LEU A 68 2.35 4.53 1.44
C LEU A 68 3.72 4.14 0.85
N LEU A 69 4.69 3.76 1.69
CA LEU A 69 6.05 3.46 1.24
C LEU A 69 6.10 2.21 0.34
N PRO A 70 5.43 1.07 0.66
CA PRO A 70 5.52 -0.12 -0.17
C PRO A 70 4.83 0.02 -1.53
N VAL A 71 3.87 0.94 -1.66
CA VAL A 71 3.15 1.20 -2.93
C VAL A 71 3.83 2.26 -3.79
N SER A 72 4.88 2.92 -3.28
CA SER A 72 5.68 3.93 -3.99
C SER A 72 6.66 3.26 -4.97
N ARG A 73 6.16 2.85 -6.15
CA ARG A 73 6.90 2.01 -7.11
C ARG A 73 8.24 2.60 -7.56
N ASN A 74 8.34 3.92 -7.71
CA ASN A 74 9.60 4.56 -8.06
C ASN A 74 10.63 4.48 -6.94
N LEU A 75 10.20 4.71 -5.70
CA LEU A 75 11.05 4.55 -4.52
C LEU A 75 11.54 3.11 -4.40
N ILE A 76 10.64 2.13 -4.52
CA ILE A 76 10.99 0.71 -4.49
C ILE A 76 11.96 0.34 -5.62
N SER A 77 11.74 0.86 -6.83
CA SER A 77 12.62 0.61 -7.98
C SER A 77 13.99 1.28 -7.82
N PHE A 78 14.03 2.49 -7.24
CA PHE A 78 15.27 3.19 -6.92
C PHE A 78 16.08 2.44 -5.85
N LEU A 79 15.46 2.05 -4.73
CA LEU A 79 16.09 1.28 -3.66
C LEU A 79 16.61 -0.06 -4.18
N ARG A 80 15.84 -0.70 -5.08
CA ARG A 80 16.25 -1.91 -5.78
C ARG A 80 17.51 -1.69 -6.62
N GLY A 81 17.59 -0.58 -7.36
CA GLY A 81 18.75 -0.21 -8.17
C GLY A 81 19.98 0.20 -7.34
N ALA A 82 19.79 0.85 -6.19
CA ALA A 82 20.87 1.24 -5.29
C ALA A 82 21.45 0.05 -4.50
N SER A 83 20.64 -0.99 -4.26
CA SER A 83 21.03 -2.20 -3.50
C SER A 83 21.99 -3.16 -4.22
N VAL A 84 22.65 -2.74 -5.31
CA VAL A 84 23.62 -3.56 -6.06
C VAL A 84 24.75 -4.09 -5.17
N CYS A 85 25.13 -3.35 -4.12
CA CYS A 85 26.19 -3.74 -3.19
C CYS A 85 25.73 -4.76 -2.11
N CYS A 86 24.43 -4.86 -1.82
CA CYS A 86 23.88 -5.62 -0.68
C CYS A 86 22.94 -6.76 -1.11
N GLY A 87 23.39 -7.60 -2.05
CA GLY A 87 22.92 -8.99 -2.23
C GLY A 87 21.46 -9.21 -2.70
N GLY A 88 21.22 -10.34 -3.36
CA GLY A 88 19.89 -10.70 -3.85
C GLY A 88 18.80 -10.84 -2.77
N ALA A 89 19.13 -10.82 -1.48
CA ALA A 89 18.17 -10.91 -0.38
C ALA A 89 17.34 -9.63 -0.20
N LEU A 90 17.97 -8.44 -0.19
CA LEU A 90 17.26 -7.17 -0.03
C LEU A 90 16.33 -6.88 -1.22
N ARG A 91 16.80 -7.16 -2.43
CA ARG A 91 15.98 -7.09 -3.65
C ARG A 91 14.74 -7.98 -3.58
N ARG A 92 14.87 -9.22 -3.09
CA ARG A 92 13.75 -10.14 -2.88
C ARG A 92 12.74 -9.60 -1.85
N GLN A 93 13.18 -8.86 -0.84
CA GLN A 93 12.26 -8.22 0.11
C GLN A 93 11.47 -7.08 -0.50
N LEU A 94 12.15 -6.24 -1.29
CA LEU A 94 11.50 -5.14 -2.00
C LEU A 94 10.43 -5.66 -2.98
N ASP A 95 10.63 -6.85 -3.55
CA ASP A 95 9.62 -7.51 -4.40
C ASP A 95 8.38 -7.99 -3.62
N LYS A 96 8.44 -8.09 -2.28
CA LYS A 96 7.31 -8.42 -1.38
C LYS A 96 6.59 -7.19 -0.81
N ASN A 97 6.86 -6.00 -1.35
CA ASN A 97 6.28 -4.73 -0.91
C ASN A 97 4.73 -4.76 -0.78
N ILE A 98 4.02 -5.33 -1.75
CA ILE A 98 2.54 -5.40 -1.72
C ILE A 98 2.05 -6.36 -0.62
N ALA A 99 2.77 -7.45 -0.35
CA ALA A 99 2.44 -8.33 0.76
C ALA A 99 2.59 -7.58 2.10
N PHE A 100 3.67 -6.81 2.26
CA PHE A 100 3.86 -5.97 3.45
C PHE A 100 2.80 -4.87 3.56
N HIS A 101 2.41 -4.21 2.46
CA HIS A 101 1.30 -3.25 2.45
C HIS A 101 0.00 -3.86 2.98
N LYS A 102 -0.35 -5.07 2.56
CA LYS A 102 -1.53 -5.79 3.07
C LYS A 102 -1.43 -6.07 4.58
N MET A 103 -0.25 -6.48 5.06
CA MET A 103 -0.02 -6.71 6.50
C MET A 103 -0.20 -5.43 7.32
N VAL A 104 0.37 -4.31 6.87
CA VAL A 104 0.19 -3.01 7.51
C VAL A 104 -1.29 -2.60 7.48
N ALA A 105 -2.00 -2.83 6.37
CA ALA A 105 -3.43 -2.54 6.27
C ALA A 105 -4.27 -3.33 7.29
N TYR A 106 -3.96 -4.61 7.53
CA TYR A 106 -4.59 -5.37 8.61
C TYR A 106 -4.25 -4.80 10.00
N GLY A 107 -3.00 -4.35 10.21
CA GLY A 107 -2.62 -3.65 11.43
C GLY A 107 -3.42 -2.35 11.65
N ILE A 108 -3.66 -1.59 10.59
CA ILE A 108 -4.53 -0.39 10.63
C ILE A 108 -5.96 -0.79 11.00
N ALA A 109 -6.51 -1.83 10.37
CA ALA A 109 -7.88 -2.27 10.63
C ALA A 109 -8.07 -2.67 12.11
N VAL A 110 -7.17 -3.50 12.65
CA VAL A 110 -7.23 -3.95 14.05
C VAL A 110 -7.13 -2.79 15.03
N ASN A 111 -6.14 -1.89 14.86
CA ASN A 111 -5.99 -0.75 15.75
C ASN A 111 -7.14 0.26 15.60
N ALA A 112 -7.70 0.42 14.40
CA ALA A 112 -8.88 1.26 14.17
C ALA A 112 -10.10 0.72 14.93
N THR A 113 -10.34 -0.59 14.88
CA THR A 113 -11.43 -1.21 15.65
C THR A 113 -11.26 -0.99 17.15
N ILE A 114 -10.08 -1.25 17.70
CA ILE A 114 -9.79 -1.03 19.13
C ILE A 114 -10.01 0.45 19.50
N HIS A 115 -9.51 1.37 18.67
CA HIS A 115 -9.63 2.80 18.88
C HIS A 115 -11.09 3.27 18.89
N ILE A 116 -11.88 2.85 17.89
CA ILE A 116 -13.30 3.20 17.77
C ILE A 116 -14.09 2.68 18.96
N VAL A 117 -13.93 1.40 19.30
CA VAL A 117 -14.64 0.78 20.43
C VAL A 117 -14.28 1.49 21.75
N ALA A 118 -12.99 1.76 21.98
CA ALA A 118 -12.56 2.48 23.17
C ALA A 118 -13.13 3.91 23.23
N HIS A 119 -13.22 4.62 22.10
CA HIS A 119 -13.84 5.94 22.06
C HIS A 119 -15.35 5.93 22.29
N LEU A 120 -16.08 4.95 21.74
CA LEU A 120 -17.50 4.79 22.02
C LEU A 120 -17.75 4.56 23.52
N ILE A 121 -16.95 3.71 24.16
CA ILE A 121 -17.02 3.50 25.61
C ILE A 121 -16.65 4.78 26.38
N ASN A 122 -15.64 5.53 25.94
CA ASN A 122 -15.24 6.77 26.59
C ASN A 122 -16.34 7.84 26.56
N ILE A 123 -17.08 7.96 25.44
CA ILE A 123 -18.22 8.88 25.33
C ILE A 123 -19.33 8.49 26.31
N GLU A 124 -19.64 7.21 26.43
CA GLU A 124 -20.62 6.72 27.40
C GLU A 124 -20.16 6.95 28.85
N ARG A 125 -18.87 6.77 29.14
CA ARG A 125 -18.30 7.07 30.47
C ARG A 125 -18.35 8.57 30.79
N TYR A 126 -18.11 9.43 29.81
CA TYR A 126 -18.30 10.87 29.97
C TYR A 126 -19.76 11.22 30.24
N HIS A 127 -20.70 10.60 29.55
CA HIS A 127 -22.14 10.84 29.74
C HIS A 127 -22.60 10.39 31.13
N THR A 128 -22.31 9.14 31.49
CA THR A 128 -22.67 8.58 32.80
C THR A 128 -22.04 9.35 33.96
N SER A 129 -20.86 9.96 33.77
CA SER A 129 -20.21 10.81 34.80
C SER A 129 -20.95 12.12 35.12
N GLN A 130 -21.97 12.49 34.32
CA GLN A 130 -22.89 13.59 34.63
C GLN A 130 -24.07 13.15 35.52
N SER A 131 -24.29 11.84 35.67
CA SER A 131 -25.33 11.32 36.54
C SER A 131 -25.05 11.65 38.02
N LYS A 132 -26.13 11.80 38.80
CA LYS A 132 -26.04 11.94 40.26
C LYS A 132 -25.50 10.67 40.94
N GLU A 133 -25.58 9.53 40.26
CA GLU A 133 -25.15 8.22 40.75
C GLU A 133 -23.67 7.92 40.44
N ALA A 134 -22.99 8.78 39.68
CA ALA A 134 -21.61 8.54 39.22
C ALA A 134 -20.54 8.66 40.32
N GLY A 135 -20.92 9.11 41.52
CA GLY A 135 -20.02 9.46 42.61
C GLY A 135 -19.64 10.95 42.61
N GLU A 136 -19.43 11.50 43.81
CA GLU A 136 -19.28 12.95 44.02
C GLU A 136 -18.11 13.56 43.26
N LEU A 137 -16.94 12.91 43.26
CA LEU A 137 -15.75 13.40 42.55
C LEU A 137 -15.97 13.47 41.03
N ARG A 138 -16.60 12.44 40.44
CA ARG A 138 -16.88 12.41 38.99
C ARG A 138 -17.87 13.50 38.61
N ASN A 139 -18.91 13.69 39.42
CA ASN A 139 -19.89 14.76 39.22
C ASN A 139 -19.23 16.14 39.34
N LYS A 140 -18.38 16.35 40.36
CA LYS A 140 -17.62 17.61 40.53
C LYS A 140 -16.71 17.90 39.33
N LEU A 141 -15.96 16.91 38.84
CA LEU A 141 -15.13 17.04 37.64
C LEU A 141 -15.93 17.35 36.38
N SER A 142 -17.08 16.70 36.21
CA SER A 142 -18.03 16.94 35.12
C SER A 142 -18.66 18.34 35.15
N GLY A 143 -18.78 18.92 36.34
CA GLY A 143 -19.31 20.27 36.56
C GLY A 143 -18.32 21.40 36.28
N LEU A 144 -17.03 21.10 36.06
CA LEU A 144 -16.00 22.11 35.80
C LEU A 144 -16.14 22.75 34.41
N GLY A 145 -15.84 24.04 34.32
CA GLY A 145 -15.71 24.74 33.06
C GLY A 145 -17.03 24.97 32.33
N LYS A 146 -18.01 25.52 33.04
CA LYS A 146 -19.30 25.95 32.46
C LYS A 146 -19.18 27.28 31.72
N SER A 147 -18.23 28.12 32.13
CA SER A 147 -17.94 29.40 31.49
C SER A 147 -16.96 29.23 30.31
N PRO A 148 -17.03 30.05 29.25
CA PRO A 148 -16.15 29.94 28.08
C PRO A 148 -14.65 30.08 28.38
N ASN A 149 -14.30 30.82 29.44
CA ASN A 149 -12.92 31.09 29.85
C ASN A 149 -12.35 30.08 30.84
N GLU A 150 -13.16 29.13 31.31
CA GLU A 150 -12.74 28.11 32.26
C GLU A 150 -12.30 26.84 31.54
N SER A 151 -11.31 26.16 32.10
CA SER A 151 -10.93 24.86 31.60
C SER A 151 -11.95 23.79 32.02
N TYR A 152 -12.05 22.74 31.20
CA TYR A 152 -12.95 21.63 31.43
C TYR A 152 -12.26 20.31 31.15
N LEU A 153 -12.77 19.26 31.78
CA LEU A 153 -12.36 17.88 31.53
C LEU A 153 -13.42 17.12 30.72
N ASN A 154 -14.68 17.17 31.13
CA ASN A 154 -15.78 16.49 30.45
C ASN A 154 -16.28 17.30 29.23
N PRO A 155 -16.16 16.79 28.00
CA PRO A 155 -16.74 17.46 26.84
C PRO A 155 -18.28 17.45 26.84
N ILE A 156 -18.90 16.42 27.44
CA ILE A 156 -20.36 16.32 27.57
C ILE A 156 -20.80 17.20 28.74
N ARG A 157 -21.63 18.22 28.48
CA ARG A 157 -21.94 19.28 29.45
C ARG A 157 -23.22 19.06 30.26
N THR A 158 -24.14 18.25 29.76
CA THR A 158 -25.40 17.95 30.44
C THR A 158 -25.74 16.48 30.29
N TYR A 159 -26.45 15.92 31.28
CA TYR A 159 -26.91 14.53 31.23
C TYR A 159 -27.98 14.30 30.15
N GLU A 160 -28.75 15.33 29.78
CA GLU A 160 -29.75 15.26 28.70
C GLU A 160 -29.11 15.27 27.29
N THR A 161 -27.79 15.44 27.19
CA THR A 161 -27.10 15.42 25.90
C THR A 161 -27.20 14.03 25.27
N ASN A 162 -27.69 13.97 24.03
CA ASN A 162 -27.68 12.74 23.24
C ASN A 162 -26.23 12.42 22.81
N THR A 163 -25.71 11.28 23.26
CA THR A 163 -24.35 10.81 22.95
C THR A 163 -24.10 10.67 21.44
N THR A 164 -25.12 10.27 20.67
CA THR A 164 -25.02 10.18 19.20
C THR A 164 -24.92 11.57 18.57
N GLY A 165 -25.68 12.54 19.09
CA GLY A 165 -25.60 13.93 18.64
C GLY A 165 -24.23 14.54 18.91
N GLU A 166 -23.61 14.22 20.04
CA GLU A 166 -22.27 14.70 20.40
C GLU A 166 -21.19 14.16 19.45
N VAL A 167 -21.27 12.88 19.08
CA VAL A 167 -20.39 12.29 18.06
C VAL A 167 -20.53 13.03 16.73
N LEU A 168 -21.75 13.42 16.34
CA LEU A 168 -22.01 14.08 15.06
C LEU A 168 -21.80 15.61 15.06
N ASN A 169 -21.53 16.22 16.22
CA ASN A 169 -21.28 17.66 16.33
C ASN A 169 -19.82 18.00 16.68
N THR A 170 -19.07 17.05 17.23
CA THR A 170 -17.65 17.27 17.54
C THR A 170 -16.76 17.04 16.31
N ILE A 171 -15.70 17.84 16.17
CA ILE A 171 -14.70 17.67 15.10
C ILE A 171 -14.15 16.24 15.11
N ALA A 172 -13.79 15.72 16.28
CA ALA A 172 -13.26 14.37 16.44
C ALA A 172 -14.27 13.29 16.04
N GLY A 173 -15.55 13.43 16.43
CA GLY A 173 -16.57 12.44 16.11
C GLY A 173 -16.96 12.43 14.63
N VAL A 174 -17.24 13.59 14.01
CA VAL A 174 -17.61 13.67 12.58
C VAL A 174 -16.49 13.15 11.69
N THR A 175 -15.27 13.63 11.91
CA THR A 175 -14.10 13.15 11.16
C THR A 175 -13.85 11.67 11.40
N GLY A 176 -14.04 11.19 12.64
CA GLY A 176 -13.93 9.78 12.99
C GLY A 176 -14.90 8.90 12.20
N VAL A 177 -16.17 9.31 12.07
CA VAL A 177 -17.17 8.60 11.26
C VAL A 177 -16.78 8.61 9.78
N VAL A 178 -16.42 9.76 9.21
CA VAL A 178 -16.03 9.88 7.79
C VAL A 178 -14.82 8.99 7.47
N ILE A 179 -13.78 9.04 8.30
CA ILE A 179 -12.56 8.23 8.13
C ILE A 179 -12.89 6.74 8.27
N THR A 180 -13.76 6.37 9.21
CA THR A 180 -14.18 4.97 9.42
C THR A 180 -14.93 4.43 8.21
N VAL A 181 -15.89 5.19 7.68
CA VAL A 181 -16.63 4.79 6.46
C VAL A 181 -15.67 4.64 5.29
N ALA A 182 -14.76 5.60 5.07
CA ALA A 182 -13.74 5.50 4.04
C ALA A 182 -12.88 4.24 4.22
N LEU A 183 -12.40 3.97 5.44
CA LEU A 183 -11.58 2.80 5.74
C LEU A 183 -12.32 1.47 5.48
N VAL A 184 -13.59 1.37 5.87
CA VAL A 184 -14.42 0.18 5.63
C VAL A 184 -14.60 -0.05 4.12
N LEU A 185 -14.90 1.00 3.36
CA LEU A 185 -15.04 0.90 1.91
C LEU A 185 -13.74 0.46 1.22
N ILE A 186 -12.60 1.03 1.64
CA ILE A 186 -11.27 0.65 1.15
C ILE A 186 -10.96 -0.81 1.45
N ILE A 187 -11.16 -1.27 2.69
CA ILE A 187 -10.79 -2.64 3.10
C ILE A 187 -11.68 -3.67 2.42
N THR A 188 -13.00 -3.46 2.41
CA THR A 188 -13.96 -4.41 1.84
C THR A 188 -13.73 -4.62 0.35
N SER A 189 -13.60 -3.54 -0.41
CA SER A 189 -13.34 -3.62 -1.85
C SER A 189 -11.96 -4.20 -2.19
N SER A 190 -10.98 -4.10 -1.28
CA SER A 190 -9.62 -4.63 -1.46
C SER A 190 -9.49 -6.13 -1.16
N THR A 191 -10.57 -6.79 -0.75
CA THR A 191 -10.58 -8.24 -0.54
C THR A 191 -10.35 -9.00 -1.85
N GLU A 192 -9.73 -10.18 -1.78
CA GLU A 192 -9.40 -10.96 -2.97
C GLU A 192 -10.64 -11.36 -3.78
N LEU A 193 -11.77 -11.60 -3.10
CA LEU A 193 -13.04 -11.94 -3.73
C LEU A 193 -13.56 -10.78 -4.59
N ILE A 194 -13.64 -9.57 -4.04
CA ILE A 194 -14.15 -8.41 -4.77
C ILE A 194 -13.16 -7.97 -5.85
N ARG A 195 -11.87 -7.89 -5.53
CA ARG A 195 -10.84 -7.42 -6.46
C ARG A 195 -10.70 -8.32 -7.70
N ARG A 196 -10.95 -9.64 -7.57
CA ARG A 196 -10.94 -10.57 -8.72
C ARG A 196 -12.21 -10.48 -9.57
N SER A 197 -13.35 -10.21 -8.94
CA SER A 197 -14.65 -10.15 -9.64
C SER A 197 -14.91 -8.78 -10.26
N CYS A 198 -14.51 -7.69 -9.60
CA CYS A 198 -14.72 -6.31 -10.04
C CYS A 198 -13.52 -5.43 -9.65
N TYR A 199 -12.54 -5.33 -10.57
CA TYR A 199 -11.33 -4.55 -10.32
C TYR A 199 -11.59 -3.04 -10.26
N GLU A 200 -12.54 -2.52 -11.04
CA GLU A 200 -12.90 -1.09 -11.04
C GLU A 200 -13.42 -0.63 -9.68
N LEU A 201 -14.31 -1.40 -9.06
CA LEU A 201 -14.82 -1.09 -7.72
C LEU A 201 -13.67 -0.98 -6.71
N PHE A 202 -12.72 -1.93 -6.75
CA PHE A 202 -11.50 -1.85 -5.96
C PHE A 202 -10.76 -0.54 -6.24
N TRP A 203 -10.48 -0.23 -7.52
CA TRP A 203 -9.66 0.92 -7.89
C TRP A 203 -10.26 2.25 -7.41
N TYR A 204 -11.55 2.51 -7.68
CA TYR A 204 -12.21 3.75 -7.31
C TYR A 204 -12.34 3.91 -5.80
N SER A 205 -12.80 2.87 -5.10
CA SER A 205 -12.94 2.94 -3.64
C SER A 205 -11.59 3.04 -2.92
N HIS A 206 -10.52 2.43 -3.45
CA HIS A 206 -9.20 2.53 -2.84
C HIS A 206 -8.67 3.98 -2.85
N HIS A 207 -9.06 4.82 -3.82
CA HIS A 207 -8.70 6.25 -3.87
C HIS A 207 -9.31 7.08 -2.73
N LEU A 208 -10.28 6.55 -1.99
CA LEU A 208 -10.75 7.14 -0.73
C LEU A 208 -9.64 7.27 0.31
N PHE A 209 -8.44 6.68 0.09
CA PHE A 209 -7.26 6.96 0.91
C PHE A 209 -6.98 8.47 1.02
N VAL A 210 -7.29 9.27 -0.01
CA VAL A 210 -7.12 10.75 0.04
C VAL A 210 -8.01 11.35 1.13
N VAL A 211 -9.29 10.96 1.16
CA VAL A 211 -10.25 11.39 2.19
C VAL A 211 -9.79 10.90 3.57
N PHE A 212 -9.33 9.64 3.66
CA PHE A 212 -8.80 9.05 4.89
C PHE A 212 -7.63 9.87 5.48
N PHE A 213 -6.62 10.22 4.68
CA PHE A 213 -5.45 10.98 5.17
C PHE A 213 -5.78 12.43 5.52
N ILE A 214 -6.63 13.11 4.73
CA ILE A 214 -7.10 14.47 5.07
C ILE A 214 -7.87 14.43 6.40
N GLY A 215 -8.79 13.47 6.54
CA GLY A 215 -9.54 13.26 7.77
C GLY A 215 -8.60 13.01 8.95
N LEU A 216 -7.60 12.14 8.81
CA LEU A 216 -6.67 11.79 9.89
C LEU A 216 -5.89 13.00 10.42
N ILE A 217 -5.51 13.95 9.55
CA ILE A 217 -4.83 15.20 9.95
C ILE A 217 -5.76 16.09 10.80
N ILE A 218 -7.03 16.17 10.43
CA ILE A 218 -8.04 17.03 11.09
C ILE A 218 -8.60 16.37 12.35
N HIS A 219 -8.67 15.03 12.39
CA HIS A 219 -9.35 14.27 13.44
C HIS A 219 -8.88 14.61 14.86
N GLY A 220 -7.57 14.80 15.04
CA GLY A 220 -6.99 15.17 16.33
C GLY A 220 -7.18 16.64 16.74
N MET A 221 -7.67 17.51 15.84
CA MET A 221 -7.80 18.95 16.11
C MET A 221 -8.91 19.28 17.11
N GLY A 222 -9.85 18.36 17.34
CA GLY A 222 -10.88 18.54 18.37
C GLY A 222 -10.35 18.49 19.80
N GLN A 223 -9.11 18.02 20.02
CA GLN A 223 -8.44 17.96 21.32
C GLN A 223 -9.32 17.40 22.47
N LEU A 224 -10.14 16.38 22.14
CA LEU A 224 -11.17 15.81 23.02
C LEU A 224 -10.56 15.13 24.26
N VAL A 225 -9.36 14.56 24.14
CA VAL A 225 -8.64 13.93 25.23
C VAL A 225 -7.83 15.00 25.95
N ARG A 226 -8.21 15.28 27.20
CA ARG A 226 -7.65 16.35 28.02
C ARG A 226 -6.93 15.77 29.23
N GLY A 227 -5.84 16.42 29.61
CA GLY A 227 -5.07 16.15 30.82
C GLY A 227 -4.87 17.45 31.59
N GLN A 228 -4.44 17.33 32.84
CA GLN A 228 -4.11 18.47 33.67
C GLN A 228 -2.89 19.21 33.08
N THR A 229 -2.95 20.53 33.09
CA THR A 229 -1.88 21.39 32.56
C THR A 229 -0.64 21.30 33.44
N PRO A 230 0.59 21.43 32.87
CA PRO A 230 1.81 21.44 33.66
C PRO A 230 1.82 22.50 34.77
N GLN A 231 1.25 23.69 34.49
CA GLN A 231 1.12 24.76 35.49
C GLN A 231 0.21 24.36 36.64
N SER A 232 -0.88 23.64 36.35
CA SER A 232 -1.77 23.15 37.39
C SER A 232 -1.13 22.03 38.20
N LEU A 233 -0.38 21.12 37.59
CA LEU A 233 0.33 20.04 38.31
C LEU A 233 1.35 20.58 39.33
N LEU A 234 1.97 21.73 39.07
CA LEU A 234 2.90 22.37 40.01
C LEU A 234 2.21 22.93 41.26
N LEU A 235 0.95 23.35 41.15
CA LEU A 235 0.20 24.01 42.22
C LEU A 235 -0.83 23.09 42.90
N HIS A 236 -1.26 22.04 42.19
CA HIS A 236 -2.31 21.13 42.60
C HIS A 236 -1.72 19.73 42.77
N ASN A 237 -1.45 19.34 44.02
CA ASN A 237 -0.97 18.00 44.32
C ASN A 237 -2.08 16.98 44.08
N VAL A 238 -2.03 16.29 42.94
CA VAL A 238 -3.11 15.44 42.44
C VAL A 238 -3.43 14.30 43.40
N THR A 239 -2.43 13.67 44.01
CA THR A 239 -2.63 12.55 44.93
C THR A 239 -3.36 12.97 46.20
N TYR A 240 -3.00 14.13 46.76
CA TYR A 240 -3.65 14.68 47.94
C TYR A 240 -5.02 15.30 47.64
N CYS A 241 -5.10 16.16 46.61
CA CYS A 241 -6.29 16.92 46.28
C CYS A 241 -7.40 16.06 45.67
N LYS A 242 -7.09 14.90 45.09
CA LYS A 242 -8.10 13.92 44.66
C LYS A 242 -8.98 13.46 45.83
N ASP A 243 -8.39 13.19 46.98
CA ASP A 243 -9.12 12.70 48.15
C ASP A 243 -9.75 13.86 48.96
N HIS A 244 -9.23 15.09 48.81
CA HIS A 244 -9.74 16.31 49.43
C HIS A 244 -10.50 17.20 48.43
N TYR A 245 -11.32 16.59 47.56
CA TYR A 245 -11.99 17.31 46.48
C TYR A 245 -13.00 18.35 46.95
N LEU A 246 -13.53 18.24 48.17
CA LEU A 246 -14.42 19.23 48.79
C LEU A 246 -13.72 20.54 49.12
N GLU A 247 -12.40 20.51 49.32
CA GLU A 247 -11.59 21.68 49.68
C GLU A 247 -11.08 22.47 48.47
N TRP A 248 -11.34 21.99 47.25
CA TRP A 248 -11.01 22.73 46.04
C TRP A 248 -11.63 24.13 46.09
N GLU A 249 -10.83 25.15 45.76
CA GLU A 249 -11.14 26.60 45.87
C GLU A 249 -11.11 27.18 47.28
N ASN A 250 -11.38 26.38 48.32
CA ASN A 250 -11.46 26.85 49.70
C ASN A 250 -10.10 26.94 50.40
N THR A 251 -9.12 26.12 50.00
CA THR A 251 -7.77 26.12 50.58
C THR A 251 -6.71 26.43 49.53
N THR A 252 -5.65 27.14 49.92
CA THR A 252 -4.50 27.43 49.04
C THR A 252 -3.72 26.18 48.65
N GLN A 253 -3.95 25.06 49.34
CA GLN A 253 -3.27 23.78 49.10
C GLN A 253 -3.86 23.00 47.91
N CYS A 254 -5.13 23.25 47.55
CA CYS A 254 -5.79 22.59 46.41
C CYS A 254 -6.53 23.62 45.53
N PRO A 255 -5.81 24.41 44.72
CA PRO A 255 -6.44 25.27 43.73
C PRO A 255 -7.18 24.42 42.68
N LEU A 256 -8.14 25.01 41.97
CA LEU A 256 -8.88 24.28 40.92
C LEU A 256 -7.95 23.65 39.87
N PRO A 257 -8.11 22.35 39.56
CA PRO A 257 -7.32 21.71 38.53
C PRO A 257 -7.66 22.31 37.16
N GLN A 258 -6.63 22.66 36.37
CA GLN A 258 -6.80 23.23 35.04
C GLN A 258 -6.44 22.22 33.96
N PHE A 259 -7.33 22.05 32.97
CA PHE A 259 -7.21 21.02 31.94
C PHE A 259 -6.98 21.59 30.53
N SER A 260 -6.15 20.93 29.75
CA SER A 260 -5.94 21.26 28.34
C SER A 260 -5.99 20.01 27.48
N GLY A 261 -6.49 20.17 26.26
CA GLY A 261 -6.55 19.09 25.28
C GLY A 261 -5.18 18.83 24.65
N ASN A 262 -4.92 17.57 24.34
CA ASN A 262 -3.68 17.18 23.69
C ASN A 262 -3.55 17.80 22.30
N LYS A 263 -2.37 18.35 21.99
CA LYS A 263 -2.08 18.89 20.65
C LYS A 263 -2.18 17.78 19.59
N PRO A 264 -2.69 18.07 18.38
CA PRO A 264 -2.74 17.10 17.30
C PRO A 264 -1.32 16.70 16.87
N VAL A 265 -1.05 15.39 16.85
CA VAL A 265 0.26 14.84 16.46
C VAL A 265 0.23 14.04 15.17
N ALA A 266 -0.95 13.62 14.68
CA ALA A 266 -1.08 12.76 13.50
C ALA A 266 -0.39 13.34 12.26
N TRP A 267 -0.50 14.65 12.03
CA TRP A 267 0.15 15.34 10.92
C TRP A 267 1.68 15.16 10.91
N LYS A 268 2.32 15.05 12.09
CA LYS A 268 3.78 14.84 12.19
C LYS A 268 4.19 13.48 11.63
N TRP A 269 3.36 12.46 11.84
CA TRP A 269 3.59 11.10 11.37
C TRP A 269 3.37 10.98 9.86
N VAL A 270 2.33 11.62 9.33
CA VAL A 270 1.93 11.43 7.92
C VAL A 270 2.53 12.44 6.96
N LEU A 271 3.08 13.57 7.43
CA LEU A 271 3.63 14.61 6.56
C LEU A 271 4.75 14.09 5.64
N SER A 272 5.77 13.48 6.23
CA SER A 272 6.92 12.93 5.47
C SER A 272 6.51 11.92 4.39
N PRO A 273 5.75 10.85 4.70
CA PRO A 273 5.35 9.87 3.69
C PRO A 273 4.39 10.44 2.63
N ILE A 274 3.53 11.40 2.98
CA ILE A 274 2.69 12.10 2.00
C ILE A 274 3.55 12.91 1.04
N VAL A 275 4.54 13.67 1.53
CA VAL A 275 5.46 14.43 0.69
C VAL A 275 6.23 13.50 -0.25
N LEU A 276 6.77 12.39 0.27
CA LEU A 276 7.45 11.38 -0.55
C LEU A 276 6.54 10.81 -1.63
N TYR A 277 5.28 10.51 -1.30
CA TYR A 277 4.29 10.02 -2.25
C TYR A 277 3.92 11.06 -3.30
N VAL A 278 3.78 12.33 -2.93
CA VAL A 278 3.53 13.42 -3.89
C VAL A 278 4.71 13.58 -4.84
N CYS A 279 5.95 13.56 -4.35
CA CYS A 279 7.14 13.54 -5.20
C CYS A 279 7.12 12.33 -6.16
N GLU A 280 6.71 11.16 -5.67
CA GLU A 280 6.57 9.95 -6.49
C GLU A 280 5.56 10.14 -7.64
N ARG A 281 4.43 10.79 -7.36
CA ARG A 281 3.42 11.14 -8.35
C ARG A 281 3.90 12.19 -9.36
N ILE A 282 4.66 13.20 -8.92
CA ILE A 282 5.27 14.21 -9.80
C ILE A 282 6.24 13.54 -10.79
N VAL A 283 7.09 12.63 -10.32
CA VAL A 283 8.01 11.86 -11.19
C VAL A 283 7.24 11.05 -12.24
N ARG A 284 6.12 10.42 -11.85
CA ARG A 284 5.26 9.71 -12.81
C ARG A 284 4.67 10.67 -13.84
N PHE A 285 4.19 11.82 -13.40
CA PHE A 285 3.63 12.84 -14.29
C PHE A 285 4.66 13.34 -15.31
N TRP A 286 5.91 13.58 -14.90
CA TRP A 286 6.98 13.96 -15.84
C TRP A 286 7.32 12.85 -16.83
N ARG A 287 7.36 11.58 -16.40
CA ARG A 287 7.60 10.45 -17.32
C ARG A 287 6.44 10.19 -18.27
N PHE A 288 5.22 10.53 -17.88
CA PHE A 288 4.04 10.47 -18.73
C PHE A 288 4.14 11.44 -19.92
N GLN A 289 4.75 12.61 -19.73
CA GLN A 289 4.94 13.60 -20.80
C GLN A 289 5.98 13.18 -21.85
N GLN A 290 6.73 12.10 -21.62
CA GLN A 290 7.72 11.60 -22.58
C GLN A 290 7.03 10.94 -23.76
N GLU A 291 7.35 11.40 -24.97
CA GLU A 291 6.80 10.84 -26.19
C GLU A 291 7.32 9.43 -26.46
N VAL A 292 6.40 8.56 -26.88
CA VAL A 292 6.68 7.18 -27.27
C VAL A 292 6.32 7.05 -28.74
N VAL A 293 7.27 6.60 -29.55
CA VAL A 293 7.08 6.38 -30.97
C VAL A 293 6.74 4.92 -31.19
N ILE A 294 5.57 4.63 -31.76
CA ILE A 294 5.20 3.28 -32.19
C ILE A 294 5.93 3.01 -33.51
N THR A 295 6.75 1.97 -33.54
CA THR A 295 7.54 1.62 -34.74
C THR A 295 6.87 0.54 -35.58
N LYS A 296 6.17 -0.39 -34.94
CA LYS A 296 5.51 -1.51 -35.61
C LYS A 296 4.33 -2.00 -34.78
N VAL A 297 3.25 -2.36 -35.47
CA VAL A 297 2.09 -3.04 -34.90
C VAL A 297 1.92 -4.36 -35.63
N VAL A 298 1.83 -5.45 -34.89
CA VAL A 298 1.61 -6.79 -35.45
C VAL A 298 0.40 -7.40 -34.78
N THR A 299 -0.53 -7.89 -35.60
CA THR A 299 -1.66 -8.67 -35.14
C THR A 299 -1.34 -10.14 -35.29
N HIS A 300 -1.44 -10.87 -34.19
CA HIS A 300 -1.28 -12.32 -34.19
C HIS A 300 -2.66 -12.98 -34.24
N SER A 301 -2.70 -14.23 -34.68
CA SER A 301 -3.88 -15.07 -34.55
C SER A 301 -4.32 -15.11 -33.08
N SER A 302 -5.63 -15.26 -32.86
CA SER A 302 -6.23 -15.37 -31.53
C SER A 302 -6.27 -14.09 -30.69
N GLY A 303 -6.36 -12.93 -31.35
CA GLY A 303 -6.66 -11.66 -30.67
C GLY A 303 -5.51 -11.16 -29.80
N VAL A 304 -4.27 -11.33 -30.27
CA VAL A 304 -3.08 -10.78 -29.60
C VAL A 304 -2.49 -9.65 -30.44
N LEU A 305 -2.34 -8.48 -29.82
CA LEU A 305 -1.72 -7.30 -30.38
C LEU A 305 -0.27 -7.18 -29.88
N GLU A 306 0.68 -7.20 -30.79
CA GLU A 306 2.08 -6.91 -30.51
C GLU A 306 2.40 -5.47 -30.91
N LEU A 307 2.89 -4.69 -29.94
CA LEU A 307 3.27 -3.29 -30.12
C LEU A 307 4.78 -3.14 -29.96
N HIS A 308 5.46 -2.63 -30.98
CA HIS A 308 6.87 -2.23 -30.92
C HIS A 308 6.95 -0.73 -30.74
N MET A 309 7.75 -0.31 -29.78
CA MET A 309 7.86 1.08 -29.35
C MET A 309 9.32 1.48 -29.16
N LYS A 310 9.58 2.77 -29.39
CA LYS A 310 10.87 3.41 -29.12
C LYS A 310 10.67 4.61 -28.22
N LYS A 311 11.52 4.73 -27.19
CA LYS A 311 11.49 5.80 -26.20
C LYS A 311 12.92 6.23 -25.86
N LEU A 312 13.16 7.53 -25.89
CA LEU A 312 14.50 8.09 -25.67
C LEU A 312 14.99 7.77 -24.24
N GLY A 313 16.19 7.20 -24.14
CA GLY A 313 16.80 6.88 -22.84
C GLY A 313 16.10 5.76 -22.05
N PHE A 314 15.16 5.04 -22.64
CA PHE A 314 14.49 3.93 -21.99
C PHE A 314 15.41 2.72 -21.88
N LYS A 315 15.72 2.32 -20.64
CA LYS A 315 16.55 1.15 -20.32
C LYS A 315 15.72 0.11 -19.59
N MET A 316 15.54 -1.06 -20.20
CA MET A 316 14.81 -2.17 -19.61
C MET A 316 15.72 -3.34 -19.25
N GLY A 317 15.27 -4.15 -18.28
CA GLY A 317 15.83 -5.45 -17.94
C GLY A 317 14.87 -6.58 -18.31
N PRO A 318 15.36 -7.83 -18.39
CA PRO A 318 14.52 -8.96 -18.76
C PRO A 318 13.50 -9.25 -17.66
N GLY A 319 12.26 -9.57 -18.08
CA GLY A 319 11.13 -9.82 -17.18
C GLY A 319 10.59 -8.57 -16.46
N GLN A 320 10.99 -7.37 -16.86
CA GLN A 320 10.32 -6.14 -16.41
C GLN A 320 8.98 -5.97 -17.11
N TYR A 321 8.14 -5.14 -16.51
CA TYR A 321 6.84 -4.77 -17.06
C TYR A 321 6.69 -3.25 -17.07
N ILE A 322 5.78 -2.76 -17.89
CA ILE A 322 5.42 -1.35 -18.02
C ILE A 322 3.93 -1.18 -17.79
N PHE A 323 3.50 0.03 -17.47
CA PHE A 323 2.10 0.42 -17.57
C PHE A 323 1.88 1.18 -18.87
N LEU A 324 0.82 0.79 -19.57
CA LEU A 324 0.36 1.44 -20.78
C LEU A 324 -0.95 2.17 -20.52
N GLN A 325 -1.04 3.36 -21.07
CA GLN A 325 -2.27 4.13 -21.17
C GLN A 325 -2.46 4.58 -22.61
N CYS A 326 -3.70 4.48 -23.10
CA CYS A 326 -4.09 4.92 -24.42
C CYS A 326 -5.23 5.95 -24.28
N PRO A 327 -4.94 7.27 -24.38
CA PRO A 327 -5.94 8.32 -24.16
C PRO A 327 -7.14 8.27 -25.11
N SER A 328 -7.03 7.64 -26.28
CA SER A 328 -8.16 7.43 -27.19
C SER A 328 -9.14 6.35 -26.71
N VAL A 329 -8.71 5.48 -25.78
CA VAL A 329 -9.55 4.46 -25.15
C VAL A 329 -10.02 4.94 -23.78
N SER A 330 -9.09 5.33 -22.91
CA SER A 330 -9.37 5.83 -21.56
C SER A 330 -8.28 6.79 -21.11
N GLN A 331 -8.68 7.94 -20.54
CA GLN A 331 -7.75 8.99 -20.10
C GLN A 331 -7.15 8.74 -18.72
N LEU A 332 -7.70 7.81 -17.94
CA LEU A 332 -7.31 7.59 -16.54
C LEU A 332 -6.75 6.19 -16.28
N GLU A 333 -7.10 5.22 -17.11
CA GLU A 333 -6.70 3.83 -16.90
C GLU A 333 -5.26 3.55 -17.34
N TRP A 334 -4.57 2.79 -16.50
CA TRP A 334 -3.20 2.32 -16.73
C TRP A 334 -3.16 0.82 -16.52
N HIS A 335 -2.80 0.09 -17.58
CA HIS A 335 -2.80 -1.37 -17.59
C HIS A 335 -1.37 -1.93 -17.62
N PRO A 336 -1.01 -2.89 -16.74
CA PRO A 336 0.34 -3.46 -16.70
C PRO A 336 0.55 -4.52 -17.77
N PHE A 337 1.67 -4.45 -18.50
CA PHE A 337 2.08 -5.45 -19.48
C PHE A 337 3.56 -5.79 -19.33
N THR A 338 3.87 -7.09 -19.34
CA THR A 338 5.24 -7.60 -19.31
C THR A 338 5.93 -7.30 -20.63
N LEU A 339 7.17 -6.80 -20.56
CA LEU A 339 8.00 -6.59 -21.74
C LEU A 339 8.38 -7.94 -22.35
N THR A 340 8.16 -8.08 -23.65
CA THR A 340 8.43 -9.31 -24.42
C THR A 340 9.74 -9.24 -25.19
N SER A 341 10.19 -8.03 -25.52
CA SER A 341 11.50 -7.74 -26.11
C SER A 341 12.65 -7.94 -25.13
N ALA A 342 13.83 -8.26 -25.66
CA ALA A 342 15.06 -8.35 -24.86
C ALA A 342 15.72 -6.97 -24.70
N PRO A 343 16.39 -6.66 -23.58
CA PRO A 343 17.15 -5.42 -23.40
C PRO A 343 18.16 -5.09 -24.51
N GLU A 344 18.63 -6.13 -25.20
CA GLU A 344 19.61 -6.06 -26.27
C GLU A 344 18.99 -5.65 -27.62
N GLU A 345 17.66 -5.58 -27.75
CA GLU A 345 16.94 -5.12 -28.95
C GLU A 345 16.80 -3.57 -28.97
N ASP A 346 16.79 -2.95 -30.15
CA ASP A 346 16.71 -1.48 -30.34
C ASP A 346 15.32 -0.87 -30.05
N PHE A 347 14.35 -1.72 -29.74
CA PHE A 347 12.97 -1.37 -29.43
C PHE A 347 12.53 -2.14 -28.20
N PHE A 348 11.46 -1.68 -27.56
CA PHE A 348 10.77 -2.47 -26.56
C PHE A 348 9.37 -2.84 -27.05
N SER A 349 8.93 -4.05 -26.71
CA SER A 349 7.64 -4.56 -27.14
C SER A 349 6.83 -5.18 -26.02
N VAL A 350 5.51 -5.18 -26.23
CA VAL A 350 4.54 -5.89 -25.40
C VAL A 350 3.61 -6.70 -26.28
N HIS A 351 3.11 -7.81 -25.73
CA HIS A 351 2.05 -8.62 -26.32
C HIS A 351 0.79 -8.48 -25.46
N ILE A 352 -0.28 -7.96 -26.05
CA ILE A 352 -1.53 -7.63 -25.39
C ILE A 352 -2.60 -8.57 -25.93
N ARG A 353 -3.08 -9.48 -25.09
CA ARG A 353 -4.21 -10.34 -25.42
C ARG A 353 -5.52 -9.64 -25.12
N VAL A 354 -6.52 -9.80 -25.99
CA VAL A 354 -7.89 -9.34 -25.74
C VAL A 354 -8.56 -10.25 -24.70
N VAL A 355 -8.83 -9.70 -23.51
CA VAL A 355 -9.48 -10.43 -22.40
C VAL A 355 -10.58 -9.59 -21.73
N GLY A 356 -10.47 -8.26 -21.75
CA GLY A 356 -11.45 -7.33 -21.19
C GLY A 356 -11.81 -6.19 -22.15
N ASP A 357 -12.72 -5.35 -21.68
CA ASP A 357 -13.24 -4.16 -22.35
C ASP A 357 -12.13 -3.21 -22.83
N TRP A 358 -11.20 -2.84 -21.96
CA TRP A 358 -10.10 -1.94 -22.32
C TRP A 358 -9.19 -2.56 -23.38
N THR A 359 -8.83 -3.84 -23.23
CA THR A 359 -7.97 -4.53 -24.21
C THR A 359 -8.66 -4.72 -25.56
N ALA A 360 -9.99 -4.94 -25.57
CA ALA A 360 -10.78 -5.04 -26.80
C ALA A 360 -10.88 -3.68 -27.51
N ALA A 361 -11.14 -2.61 -26.75
CA ALA A 361 -11.16 -1.25 -27.27
C ALA A 361 -9.79 -0.83 -27.82
N LEU A 362 -8.69 -1.21 -27.15
CA LEU A 362 -7.33 -1.00 -27.65
C LEU A 362 -7.10 -1.75 -28.97
N PHE A 363 -7.46 -3.03 -29.02
CA PHE A 363 -7.32 -3.86 -30.22
C PHE A 363 -8.02 -3.22 -31.43
N LYS A 364 -9.25 -2.74 -31.23
CA LYS A 364 -10.03 -2.01 -32.24
C LYS A 364 -9.40 -0.66 -32.61
N ALA A 365 -8.93 0.12 -31.64
CA ALA A 365 -8.33 1.43 -31.88
C ALA A 365 -7.06 1.34 -32.74
N PHE A 366 -6.31 0.25 -32.61
CA PHE A 366 -5.13 -0.04 -33.43
C PHE A 366 -5.47 -0.63 -34.82
N GLY A 367 -6.75 -0.73 -35.18
CA GLY A 367 -7.20 -1.20 -36.49
C GLY A 367 -7.00 -2.69 -36.71
N ALA A 368 -6.82 -3.49 -35.65
CA ALA A 368 -6.49 -4.90 -35.76
C ALA A 368 -7.61 -5.78 -36.37
N GLU A 369 -8.85 -5.27 -36.42
CA GLU A 369 -10.00 -5.91 -37.08
C GLU A 369 -10.18 -5.48 -38.54
N GLU A 370 -9.57 -4.37 -38.95
CA GLU A 370 -9.74 -3.80 -40.28
C GLU A 370 -8.69 -4.39 -41.24
N LYS A 371 -9.12 -4.88 -42.41
CA LYS A 371 -8.20 -5.36 -43.46
C LYS A 371 -7.38 -4.24 -44.13
N ALA A 372 -7.62 -2.98 -43.77
CA ALA A 372 -6.94 -1.82 -44.32
C ALA A 372 -5.73 -1.44 -43.44
N PHE A 373 -4.56 -1.30 -44.06
CA PHE A 373 -3.37 -0.82 -43.39
C PHE A 373 -3.58 0.64 -42.94
N LYS A 374 -3.54 0.89 -41.63
CA LYS A 374 -3.50 2.25 -41.09
C LYS A 374 -2.05 2.72 -41.04
N GLU A 375 -1.79 3.87 -41.66
CA GLU A 375 -0.50 4.54 -41.57
C GLU A 375 -0.14 4.84 -40.10
N LEU A 376 1.14 4.74 -39.76
CA LEU A 376 1.62 4.85 -38.37
C LEU A 376 1.23 6.17 -37.69
N TRP A 377 1.08 7.26 -38.44
CA TRP A 377 0.66 8.57 -37.90
C TRP A 377 -0.84 8.66 -37.54
N MET A 378 -1.66 7.73 -38.03
CA MET A 378 -3.09 7.65 -37.69
C MET A 378 -3.34 6.81 -36.43
N LEU A 379 -2.32 6.08 -35.96
CA LEU A 379 -2.43 5.26 -34.78
C LEU A 379 -2.57 6.13 -33.52
N PRO A 380 -3.31 5.64 -32.51
CA PRO A 380 -3.49 6.39 -31.28
C PRO A 380 -2.15 6.53 -30.54
N ARG A 381 -1.98 7.69 -29.88
CA ARG A 381 -0.83 7.91 -28.99
C ARG A 381 -0.94 7.02 -27.77
N VAL A 382 0.19 6.51 -27.30
CA VAL A 382 0.29 5.67 -26.11
C VAL A 382 1.29 6.29 -25.15
N ALA A 383 0.94 6.31 -23.87
CA ALA A 383 1.83 6.70 -22.79
C ALA A 383 2.39 5.46 -22.08
N VAL A 384 3.67 5.52 -21.73
CA VAL A 384 4.41 4.41 -21.09
C VAL A 384 4.99 4.87 -19.76
N ASP A 385 4.63 4.18 -18.68
CA ASP A 385 5.23 4.35 -17.34
C ASP A 385 5.99 3.08 -16.93
N GLY A 386 7.26 3.25 -16.57
CA GLY A 386 8.18 2.14 -16.26
C GLY A 386 9.58 2.36 -16.80
N PRO A 387 10.43 1.32 -16.78
CA PRO A 387 10.09 -0.06 -16.47
C PRO A 387 10.08 -0.37 -14.97
N TYR A 388 9.26 -1.34 -14.57
CA TYR A 388 9.10 -1.80 -13.20
C TYR A 388 9.45 -3.30 -13.07
N GLY A 389 9.86 -3.71 -11.87
CA GLY A 389 10.06 -5.12 -11.57
C GLY A 389 11.35 -5.72 -12.14
N SER A 390 11.32 -7.04 -12.42
CA SER A 390 12.41 -8.01 -12.71
C SER A 390 12.73 -8.93 -11.53
N ALA A 391 11.77 -9.77 -11.13
CA ALA A 391 12.03 -10.90 -10.23
C ALA A 391 12.93 -11.98 -10.88
N THR A 392 13.07 -11.93 -12.20
CA THR A 392 13.61 -13.01 -13.04
C THR A 392 15.03 -12.78 -13.54
N THR A 393 15.67 -11.66 -13.19
CA THR A 393 17.13 -11.47 -13.44
C THR A 393 18.00 -12.44 -12.64
N GLY A 394 17.45 -13.06 -11.59
CA GLY A 394 18.13 -14.11 -10.84
C GLY A 394 18.50 -15.35 -11.67
N VAL A 395 17.87 -15.55 -12.83
CA VAL A 395 18.13 -16.69 -13.73
C VAL A 395 19.60 -16.80 -14.14
N PHE A 396 20.32 -15.67 -14.22
CA PHE A 396 21.74 -15.66 -14.60
C PHE A 396 22.71 -15.98 -13.46
N HIS A 397 22.25 -16.01 -12.20
CA HIS A 397 23.12 -16.25 -11.04
C HIS A 397 23.29 -17.74 -10.70
N TYR A 398 22.46 -18.62 -11.27
CA TYR A 398 22.47 -20.05 -10.99
C TYR A 398 23.05 -20.82 -12.18
N ARG A 399 23.75 -21.93 -11.91
CA ARG A 399 24.27 -22.83 -12.96
C ARG A 399 23.15 -23.53 -13.73
N VAL A 400 22.10 -23.92 -13.04
CA VAL A 400 20.90 -24.52 -13.62
C VAL A 400 19.69 -23.71 -13.15
N SER A 401 18.88 -23.24 -14.09
CA SER A 401 17.67 -22.46 -13.79
C SER A 401 16.44 -23.16 -14.32
N VAL A 402 15.42 -23.28 -13.47
CA VAL A 402 14.10 -23.79 -13.84
C VAL A 402 13.14 -22.61 -13.90
N CYS A 403 12.65 -22.31 -15.09
CA CYS A 403 11.72 -21.24 -15.39
C CYS A 403 10.33 -21.85 -15.56
N ILE A 404 9.42 -21.62 -14.61
CA ILE A 404 8.02 -22.03 -14.71
C ILE A 404 7.19 -20.80 -15.07
N ALA A 405 6.58 -20.81 -16.26
CA ALA A 405 5.77 -19.72 -16.78
C ALA A 405 4.30 -20.16 -16.87
N ALA A 406 3.41 -19.35 -16.31
CA ALA A 406 1.96 -19.45 -16.48
C ALA A 406 1.42 -18.22 -17.22
N GLY A 407 2.00 -17.93 -18.39
CA GLY A 407 1.78 -16.71 -19.16
C GLY A 407 2.96 -16.35 -20.06
N ILE A 408 3.01 -15.11 -20.54
CA ILE A 408 3.99 -14.64 -21.52
C ILE A 408 5.31 -14.23 -20.84
N VAL A 409 6.40 -14.94 -21.13
CA VAL A 409 7.73 -14.70 -20.51
C VAL A 409 8.86 -14.72 -21.57
N ALA A 410 8.63 -14.05 -22.71
CA ALA A 410 9.54 -14.05 -23.87
C ALA A 410 10.89 -13.34 -23.62
N SER A 411 10.88 -12.20 -22.91
CA SER A 411 12.07 -11.33 -22.78
C SER A 411 13.26 -11.99 -22.09
N ILE A 412 13.00 -12.92 -21.17
CA ILE A 412 14.06 -13.66 -20.47
C ILE A 412 14.73 -14.67 -21.39
N LEU A 413 13.95 -15.45 -22.14
CA LEU A 413 14.49 -16.44 -23.07
C LEU A 413 15.33 -15.77 -24.16
N LYS A 414 14.82 -14.65 -24.72
CA LYS A 414 15.59 -13.85 -25.68
C LYS A 414 16.87 -13.28 -25.07
N SER A 415 16.83 -12.70 -23.88
CA SER A 415 18.04 -12.15 -23.23
C SER A 415 19.06 -13.24 -22.87
N ILE A 416 18.60 -14.44 -22.49
CA ILE A 416 19.47 -15.62 -22.32
C ILE A 416 20.19 -15.93 -23.63
N TRP A 417 19.47 -15.94 -24.76
CA TRP A 417 20.07 -16.18 -26.05
C TRP A 417 21.09 -15.11 -26.45
N TYR A 418 20.75 -13.82 -26.36
CA TYR A 418 21.67 -12.72 -26.68
C TYR A 418 22.96 -12.80 -25.85
N LYS A 419 22.85 -13.03 -24.54
CA LYS A 419 24.02 -13.18 -23.65
C LYS A 419 24.81 -14.44 -23.95
N CYS A 420 24.15 -15.54 -24.27
CA CYS A 420 24.82 -16.77 -24.70
C CYS A 420 25.60 -16.58 -26.02
N CYS A 421 25.15 -15.65 -26.86
CA CYS A 421 25.74 -15.37 -28.16
C CYS A 421 26.85 -14.31 -28.10
N ASN A 422 26.92 -13.53 -27.02
CA ASN A 422 27.93 -12.50 -26.82
C ASN A 422 29.24 -13.12 -26.26
N PRO A 423 30.34 -13.10 -27.02
CA PRO A 423 31.61 -13.71 -26.59
C PRO A 423 32.23 -13.04 -25.35
N ASN A 424 31.87 -11.79 -25.07
CA ASN A 424 32.39 -11.03 -23.93
C ASN A 424 31.63 -11.30 -22.63
N THR A 425 30.57 -12.12 -22.65
CA THR A 425 29.74 -12.39 -21.48
C THR A 425 30.07 -13.75 -20.87
N VAL A 426 30.66 -13.77 -19.67
CA VAL A 426 30.83 -14.99 -18.89
C VAL A 426 29.53 -15.31 -18.17
N LEU A 427 28.84 -16.37 -18.60
CA LEU A 427 27.61 -16.85 -17.97
C LEU A 427 27.91 -18.00 -17.00
N VAL A 428 27.43 -17.88 -15.77
CA VAL A 428 27.40 -19.01 -14.80
C VAL A 428 26.36 -20.05 -15.23
N LEU A 429 25.31 -19.61 -15.89
CA LEU A 429 24.19 -20.42 -16.37
C LEU A 429 24.65 -21.40 -17.47
N GLN A 430 24.47 -22.69 -17.21
CA GLN A 430 24.86 -23.81 -18.07
C GLN A 430 23.65 -24.52 -18.68
N LYS A 431 22.51 -24.53 -17.99
CA LYS A 431 21.29 -25.23 -18.41
C LYS A 431 20.04 -24.50 -17.96
N VAL A 432 19.06 -24.41 -18.86
CA VAL A 432 17.73 -23.83 -18.58
C VAL A 432 16.66 -24.86 -18.86
N TYR A 433 15.80 -25.11 -17.87
CA TYR A 433 14.55 -25.84 -18.06
C TYR A 433 13.41 -24.84 -18.09
N PHE A 434 12.65 -24.80 -19.18
CA PHE A 434 11.53 -23.90 -19.35
C PHE A 434 10.22 -24.70 -19.38
N TYR A 435 9.44 -24.60 -18.31
CA TYR A 435 8.13 -25.22 -18.20
C TYR A 435 7.08 -24.17 -18.50
N TRP A 436 6.36 -24.33 -19.61
CA TRP A 436 5.29 -23.43 -19.98
C TRP A 436 3.94 -24.08 -19.77
N ILE A 437 3.15 -23.50 -18.88
CA ILE A 437 1.83 -23.99 -18.49
C ILE A 437 0.81 -23.00 -19.03
N CYS A 438 -0.03 -23.43 -19.96
CA CYS A 438 -1.14 -22.61 -20.45
C CYS A 438 -2.45 -23.38 -20.40
N ARG A 439 -3.56 -22.64 -20.30
CA ARG A 439 -4.91 -23.19 -20.44
C ARG A 439 -5.40 -23.14 -21.87
N ASP A 440 -4.92 -22.19 -22.64
CA ASP A 440 -5.48 -21.89 -23.95
C ASP A 440 -4.51 -22.28 -25.05
N PRO A 441 -4.92 -23.15 -25.99
CA PRO A 441 -4.06 -23.58 -27.09
C PRO A 441 -3.60 -22.41 -27.96
N SER A 442 -4.41 -21.37 -28.12
CA SER A 442 -4.09 -20.23 -28.97
C SER A 442 -2.89 -19.41 -28.52
N ALA A 443 -2.60 -19.42 -27.21
CA ALA A 443 -1.43 -18.74 -26.68
C ALA A 443 -0.13 -19.34 -27.23
N PHE A 444 -0.13 -20.61 -27.64
CA PHE A 444 1.04 -21.33 -28.14
C PHE A 444 1.49 -20.88 -29.53
N GLU A 445 0.60 -20.38 -30.39
CA GLU A 445 0.92 -20.17 -31.81
C GLU A 445 2.12 -19.23 -32.02
N TRP A 446 2.05 -17.99 -31.53
CA TRP A 446 3.14 -17.03 -31.73
C TRP A 446 4.39 -17.32 -30.89
N PHE A 447 4.24 -17.95 -29.73
CA PHE A 447 5.36 -18.21 -28.82
C PHE A 447 6.10 -19.50 -29.17
N ALA A 448 5.42 -20.48 -29.78
CA ALA A 448 6.04 -21.70 -30.30
C ALA A 448 7.06 -21.35 -31.38
N ASP A 449 6.73 -20.41 -32.28
CA ASP A 449 7.67 -19.90 -33.30
C ASP A 449 8.93 -19.30 -32.65
N LEU A 450 8.76 -18.53 -31.56
CA LEU A 450 9.89 -17.99 -30.80
C LEU A 450 10.73 -19.10 -30.17
N LEU A 451 10.11 -20.11 -29.55
CA LEU A 451 10.83 -21.23 -28.92
C LEU A 451 11.62 -22.03 -29.96
N PHE A 452 10.98 -22.35 -31.09
CA PHE A 452 11.60 -23.06 -32.20
C PHE A 452 12.77 -22.27 -32.79
N HIS A 453 12.60 -20.96 -32.97
CA HIS A 453 13.66 -20.08 -33.44
C HIS A 453 14.86 -20.06 -32.47
N LEU A 454 14.59 -19.95 -31.17
CA LEU A 454 15.64 -19.94 -30.14
C LEU A 454 16.37 -21.28 -30.06
N GLU A 455 15.67 -22.41 -30.13
CA GLU A 455 16.28 -23.74 -30.15
C GLU A 455 17.18 -23.93 -31.36
N THR A 456 16.68 -23.60 -32.56
CA THR A 456 17.45 -23.67 -33.81
C THR A 456 18.72 -22.83 -33.73
N LYS A 457 18.60 -21.57 -33.26
CA LYS A 457 19.74 -20.65 -33.12
C LYS A 457 20.76 -21.12 -32.07
N MET A 458 20.31 -21.77 -30.99
CA MET A 458 21.23 -22.35 -30.00
C MET A 458 21.95 -23.58 -30.56
N ALA A 459 21.26 -24.38 -31.38
CA ALA A 459 21.84 -25.55 -32.03
C ALA A 459 22.91 -25.18 -33.05
N GLU A 460 22.66 -24.14 -33.86
CA GLU A 460 23.64 -23.57 -34.81
C GLU A 460 24.96 -23.16 -34.14
N LYS A 461 24.93 -22.76 -32.86
CA LYS A 461 26.11 -22.37 -32.06
C LYS A 461 26.75 -23.53 -31.27
N GLY A 462 26.35 -24.77 -31.53
CA GLY A 462 26.88 -25.95 -30.85
C GLY A 462 26.46 -26.06 -29.37
N LYS A 463 25.44 -25.29 -28.94
CA LYS A 463 24.89 -25.33 -27.57
C LYS A 463 23.65 -26.24 -27.52
N ASN A 464 23.76 -27.42 -28.12
CA ASN A 464 22.69 -28.41 -28.13
C ASN A 464 22.30 -28.78 -26.69
N GLY A 465 21.00 -28.70 -26.39
CA GLY A 465 20.49 -28.98 -25.06
C GLY A 465 20.80 -27.93 -24.01
N PHE A 466 21.20 -26.70 -24.34
CA PHE A 466 21.29 -25.62 -23.35
C PHE A 466 19.92 -25.22 -22.79
N LEU A 467 18.94 -25.08 -23.68
CA LEU A 467 17.53 -24.83 -23.35
C LEU A 467 16.75 -26.13 -23.56
N SER A 468 16.03 -26.58 -22.53
CA SER A 468 15.03 -27.65 -22.64
C SER A 468 13.69 -27.05 -22.27
N TYR A 469 12.74 -27.03 -23.20
CA TYR A 469 11.40 -26.55 -22.94
C TYR A 469 10.39 -27.69 -22.89
N HIS A 470 9.39 -27.53 -22.03
CA HIS A 470 8.29 -28.48 -21.83
C HIS A 470 6.99 -27.68 -21.81
N ILE A 471 6.07 -28.05 -22.69
CA ILE A 471 4.78 -27.37 -22.85
C ILE A 471 3.70 -28.22 -22.19
N PHE A 472 2.90 -27.60 -21.33
CA PHE A 472 1.78 -28.22 -20.62
C PHE A 472 0.50 -27.45 -20.93
N LEU A 473 -0.42 -28.09 -21.62
CA LEU A 473 -1.78 -27.61 -21.81
C LEU A 473 -2.66 -28.18 -20.69
N THR A 474 -3.27 -27.28 -19.92
CA THR A 474 -4.02 -27.62 -18.68
C THR A 474 -5.54 -27.55 -18.84
N SER A 475 -6.03 -27.10 -19.99
CA SER A 475 -7.43 -27.22 -20.39
C SER A 475 -7.45 -27.95 -21.71
N TRP A 476 -8.15 -29.07 -21.76
CA TRP A 476 -8.48 -29.76 -23.00
C TRP A 476 -10.00 -29.75 -23.06
N ASP A 477 -10.56 -28.99 -23.99
CA ASP A 477 -11.99 -29.08 -24.26
C ASP A 477 -12.18 -30.27 -25.20
N GLU A 478 -12.81 -31.35 -24.71
CA GLU A 478 -13.07 -32.54 -25.53
C GLU A 478 -14.05 -32.27 -26.68
N ASN A 479 -14.68 -31.08 -26.70
CA ASN A 479 -15.67 -30.66 -27.69
C ASN A 479 -15.14 -29.67 -28.75
N GLN A 480 -13.83 -29.38 -28.81
CA GLN A 480 -13.22 -28.55 -29.86
C GLN A 480 -12.66 -29.35 -31.04
#